data_AF-A0AAX3N2C1-F1
#
_entry.id   AF-A0AAX3N2C1-F1
#
_cell.length_a   1.000
_cell.length_b   1.000
_cell.length_c   1.000
_cell.angle_alpha   90.00
_cell.angle_beta   90.00
_cell.angle_gamma   90.00
#
_symmetry.space_group_name_H-M   'P 1'
#
loop_
_entity.id
_entity.type
_entity.pdbx_description
1 polymer ?
#
loop_
_entity_poly.entity_id
_entity_poly.type
_entity_poly.pdbx_seq_one_letter_code
_entity_poly.pdbx_strand_id
1 'polypeptide(L)'
;MSKLKKWSFKNLSIVARNMILTSFYIIITGAVVIGCSQFIQGNVLTKQLQSDSGKLMEALGSQVSVEDAEAAKNNPDPNSPIQQQITAVFDELSKTHPNVAQGYIFGPELEEGTQTSIIALPTAVLEMFAAEDMALGDMYAQPQIHADGVKEMLETKEIAYTAAYNDDYGTWITVLYPFVNGAGEVFAYMGIDVDASLIATGKQELLTYTLLALLITLVIVLALQYITLRQTFKPVKELMGALDKISKGDFTVQLRTSDDELGQVNEKFNTTASNIGRLVTTIKRVSEQSAEQSKFLFSAVEVNNENTVDITKNIEEMTNSVAKQSVSISESVVSLEEISSGVTTIAGNTSELSEISLQMKEQSEVGHQNVDQVIEQMNSINRSVKNSVDIIEKLQMRSGEIGQIVQVITELASQTNLLSLNASIEAARAGEEGRGFAVVADEVKKLSEASKKSADQIAELIGYIQDETALAVEAIGDGEQNVAKGIEIVKETGSIFKGILVSTDSVTSQIQEVSAATQQMVAETEQITASIKSLADMAEKNSVVSGQIERSAQEQQAAFAKIFDSAEQMNEVASELESLVDKLRVQ
;
A
#
# COMPACT_ATOMS: atom_id res chain seq x y z
N MET A 1 61.74 -10.56 34.25
CA MET A 1 62.64 -10.60 33.10
C MET A 1 61.81 -10.58 31.82
N SER A 2 62.24 -9.83 30.80
CA SER A 2 61.74 -9.82 29.41
C SER A 2 60.37 -9.17 29.10
N LYS A 3 60.43 -7.92 28.61
CA LYS A 3 59.80 -7.46 27.35
C LYS A 3 60.50 -6.18 26.87
N LEU A 4 61.77 -6.30 26.48
CA LEU A 4 62.45 -5.30 25.64
C LEU A 4 61.81 -5.39 24.25
N LYS A 5 60.87 -4.49 23.97
CA LYS A 5 60.22 -4.34 22.68
C LYS A 5 61.32 -3.98 21.67
N LYS A 6 61.74 -4.95 20.84
CA LYS A 6 62.71 -4.72 19.76
C LYS A 6 62.26 -3.49 18.97
N TRP A 7 63.07 -2.44 19.00
CA TRP A 7 62.90 -1.22 18.23
C TRP A 7 63.07 -1.58 16.75
N SER A 8 61.99 -2.07 16.14
CA SER A 8 61.96 -2.36 14.71
C SER A 8 61.63 -1.08 13.96
N PHE A 9 62.44 -0.75 12.95
CA PHE A 9 62.18 0.35 12.03
C PHE A 9 60.74 0.31 11.46
N LYS A 10 60.13 -0.89 11.37
CA LYS A 10 58.74 -1.10 10.94
C LYS A 10 57.65 -0.68 11.93
N ASN A 11 57.99 -0.27 13.16
CA ASN A 11 57.01 0.16 14.17
C ASN A 11 57.05 1.66 14.47
N LEU A 12 57.98 2.39 13.83
CA LEU A 12 58.06 3.84 13.93
C LEU A 12 56.93 4.48 13.11
N SER A 13 56.45 5.65 13.55
CA SER A 13 55.53 6.47 12.74
C SER A 13 56.18 6.80 11.40
N ILE A 14 55.37 7.02 10.36
CA ILE A 14 55.87 7.42 9.04
C ILE A 14 56.75 8.68 9.17
N VAL A 15 56.37 9.59 10.07
CA VAL A 15 57.14 10.78 10.43
C VAL A 15 58.52 10.42 10.96
N ALA A 16 58.59 9.56 11.97
CA ALA A 16 59.86 9.19 12.60
C ALA A 16 60.78 8.42 11.63
N ARG A 17 60.25 7.56 10.76
CA ARG A 17 61.07 6.87 9.74
C ARG A 17 61.64 7.84 8.72
N ASN A 18 60.82 8.75 8.21
CA ASN A 18 61.29 9.72 7.22
C ASN A 18 62.33 10.66 7.79
N MET A 19 62.19 11.11 9.06
CA MET A 19 63.20 11.95 9.71
C MET A 19 64.53 11.22 9.94
N ILE A 20 64.49 9.93 10.28
CA ILE A 20 65.71 9.12 10.46
C ILE A 20 66.41 8.90 9.12
N LEU A 21 65.66 8.59 8.05
CA LEU A 21 66.24 8.38 6.72
C LEU A 21 66.89 9.65 6.17
N THR A 22 66.24 10.81 6.27
CA THR A 22 66.82 12.08 5.82
C THR A 22 68.06 12.45 6.64
N SER A 23 68.02 12.28 7.97
CA SER A 23 69.20 12.50 8.83
C SER A 23 70.38 11.63 8.36
N PHE A 24 70.11 10.35 8.10
CA PHE A 24 71.12 9.40 7.64
C PHE A 24 71.73 9.79 6.28
N TYR A 25 70.89 10.20 5.32
CA TYR A 25 71.38 10.67 4.01
C TYR A 25 72.25 11.93 4.13
N ILE A 26 71.85 12.92 4.94
CA ILE A 26 72.60 14.17 5.13
C ILE A 26 73.95 13.90 5.79
N ILE A 27 74.01 13.00 6.77
CA ILE A 27 75.27 12.66 7.44
C ILE A 27 76.22 11.95 6.48
N ILE A 28 75.72 11.01 5.67
CA ILE A 28 76.56 10.29 4.69
C ILE A 28 77.11 11.25 3.64
N THR A 29 76.25 12.08 3.03
CA THR A 29 76.71 13.04 2.01
C THR A 29 77.66 14.06 2.59
N GLY A 30 77.40 14.55 3.80
CA GLY A 30 78.29 15.43 4.55
C GLY A 30 79.66 14.81 4.79
N ALA A 31 79.72 13.56 5.26
CA ALA A 31 80.97 12.85 5.51
C ALA A 31 81.83 12.69 4.23
N VAL A 32 81.19 12.37 3.10
CA VAL A 32 81.88 12.26 1.81
C VAL A 32 82.45 13.61 1.36
N VAL A 33 81.66 14.69 1.46
CA VAL A 33 82.10 16.04 1.08
C VAL A 33 83.27 16.51 1.95
N ILE A 34 83.20 16.31 3.27
CA ILE A 34 84.27 16.66 4.21
C ILE A 34 85.55 15.90 3.86
N GLY A 35 85.46 14.59 3.61
CA GLY A 35 86.61 13.77 3.23
C GLY A 35 87.28 14.22 1.93
N CYS A 36 86.49 14.50 0.89
CA CYS A 36 87.01 15.03 -0.37
C CYS A 36 87.66 16.41 -0.19
N SER A 37 87.04 17.30 0.59
CA SER A 37 87.57 18.63 0.87
C SER A 37 88.94 18.59 1.56
N GLN A 38 89.09 17.70 2.55
CA GLN A 38 90.34 17.48 3.28
C GLN A 38 91.46 16.96 2.38
N PHE A 39 91.14 16.01 1.49
CA PHE A 39 92.12 15.46 0.56
C PHE A 39 92.61 16.50 -0.45
N ILE A 40 91.69 17.27 -1.05
CA ILE A 40 92.03 18.30 -2.04
C ILE A 40 92.90 19.39 -1.43
N GLN A 41 92.50 19.92 -0.26
CA GLN A 41 93.21 21.06 0.34
C GLN A 41 94.61 20.68 0.86
N GLY A 42 94.78 19.45 1.35
CA GLY A 42 96.10 18.93 1.71
C GLY A 42 97.07 18.92 0.52
N ASN A 43 96.64 18.41 -0.63
CA ASN A 43 97.48 18.39 -1.84
C ASN A 43 97.81 19.79 -2.36
N VAL A 44 96.87 20.74 -2.25
CA VAL A 44 97.10 22.14 -2.67
C VAL A 44 98.16 22.80 -1.80
N LEU A 45 98.06 22.66 -0.48
CA LEU A 45 99.02 23.26 0.46
C LEU A 45 100.44 22.71 0.29
N THR A 46 100.59 21.39 0.09
CA THR A 46 101.91 20.78 -0.16
C THR A 46 102.54 21.27 -1.45
N LYS A 47 101.78 21.30 -2.56
CA LYS A 47 102.29 21.80 -3.84
C LYS A 47 102.68 23.28 -3.80
N GLN A 48 101.92 24.10 -3.08
CA GLN A 48 102.23 25.51 -2.91
C GLN A 48 103.54 25.68 -2.14
N LEU A 49 103.72 24.95 -1.03
CA LEU A 49 104.93 25.00 -0.22
C LEU A 49 106.17 24.58 -1.02
N GLN A 50 106.09 23.48 -1.77
CA GLN A 50 107.17 23.02 -2.66
C GLN A 50 107.51 24.05 -3.75
N SER A 51 106.50 24.67 -4.38
CA SER A 51 106.71 25.71 -5.39
C SER A 51 107.44 26.93 -4.83
N ASP A 52 107.06 27.39 -3.64
CA ASP A 52 107.64 28.59 -3.03
C ASP A 52 109.05 28.34 -2.50
N SER A 53 109.30 27.15 -1.93
CA SER A 53 110.63 26.76 -1.45
C SER A 53 111.60 26.44 -2.59
N GLY A 54 111.14 25.86 -3.70
CA GLY A 54 111.95 25.65 -4.90
C GLY A 54 112.53 26.95 -5.48
N LYS A 55 111.69 27.98 -5.61
CA LYS A 55 112.13 29.31 -6.08
C LYS A 55 113.16 29.94 -5.15
N LEU A 56 113.01 29.73 -3.85
CA LEU A 56 113.98 30.20 -2.86
C LEU A 56 115.32 29.47 -3.03
N MET A 57 115.28 28.15 -3.24
CA MET A 57 116.47 27.33 -3.47
C MET A 57 117.22 27.74 -4.76
N GLU A 58 116.51 28.00 -5.85
CA GLU A 58 117.13 28.51 -7.09
C GLU A 58 117.83 29.87 -6.87
N ALA A 59 117.23 30.76 -6.08
CA ALA A 59 117.85 32.04 -5.75
C ALA A 59 119.14 31.87 -4.92
N LEU A 60 119.17 30.93 -3.97
CA LEU A 60 120.37 30.58 -3.19
C LEU A 60 121.46 29.94 -4.05
N GLY A 61 121.09 29.08 -5.01
CA GLY A 61 122.04 28.45 -5.93
C GLY A 61 122.79 29.46 -6.81
N SER A 62 122.32 30.71 -6.90
CA SER A 62 123.05 31.81 -7.55
C SER A 62 124.05 32.53 -6.64
N GLN A 63 123.90 32.41 -5.31
CA GLN A 63 124.80 33.02 -4.32
C GLN A 63 125.95 32.10 -3.91
N VAL A 64 125.73 30.79 -3.96
CA VAL A 64 126.76 29.76 -3.77
C VAL A 64 127.00 29.08 -5.11
N SER A 65 128.12 29.42 -5.76
CA SER A 65 128.46 28.85 -7.06
C SER A 65 128.94 27.40 -6.94
N VAL A 66 128.94 26.67 -8.06
CA VAL A 66 129.49 25.31 -8.13
C VAL A 66 130.96 25.31 -7.71
N GLU A 67 131.72 26.33 -8.12
CA GLU A 67 133.11 26.54 -7.74
C GLU A 67 133.26 26.78 -6.23
N ASP A 68 132.33 27.51 -5.60
CA ASP A 68 132.35 27.75 -4.15
C ASP A 68 132.13 26.44 -3.37
N ALA A 69 131.16 25.63 -3.81
CA ALA A 69 130.89 24.33 -3.20
C ALA A 69 132.07 23.36 -3.36
N GLU A 70 132.74 23.36 -4.53
CA GLU A 70 133.92 22.52 -4.78
C GLU A 70 135.13 22.99 -3.95
N ALA A 71 135.32 24.30 -3.81
CA ALA A 71 136.36 24.88 -2.95
C ALA A 71 136.12 24.59 -1.47
N ALA A 72 134.86 24.65 -1.00
CA ALA A 72 134.51 24.30 0.37
C ALA A 72 134.71 22.81 0.66
N LYS A 73 134.33 21.93 -0.27
CA LYS A 73 134.56 20.48 -0.14
C LYS A 73 136.05 20.14 0.00
N ASN A 74 136.92 20.81 -0.75
CA ASN A 74 138.36 20.56 -0.72
C ASN A 74 139.10 21.26 0.43
N ASN A 75 138.45 22.18 1.16
CA ASN A 75 139.01 22.89 2.28
C ASN A 75 138.10 22.83 3.52
N PRO A 76 138.20 21.73 4.30
CA PRO A 76 137.34 21.49 5.46
C PRO A 76 137.74 22.33 6.70
N ASP A 77 138.57 23.38 6.58
CA ASP A 77 138.82 24.29 7.69
C ASP A 77 137.69 25.32 7.80
N PRO A 78 136.90 25.34 8.90
CA PRO A 78 135.81 26.31 9.11
C PRO A 78 136.29 27.77 9.07
N ASN A 79 137.57 28.02 9.34
CA ASN A 79 138.15 29.37 9.32
C ASN A 79 138.68 29.77 7.94
N SER A 80 138.58 28.90 6.93
CA SER A 80 138.97 29.24 5.58
C SER A 80 138.03 30.31 4.99
N PRO A 81 138.51 31.20 4.10
CA PRO A 81 137.68 32.26 3.53
C PRO A 81 136.42 31.75 2.83
N ILE A 82 136.49 30.56 2.22
CA ILE A 82 135.36 29.97 1.49
C ILE A 82 134.28 29.43 2.44
N GLN A 83 134.67 28.77 3.52
CA GLN A 83 133.73 28.30 4.54
C GLN A 83 133.03 29.50 5.20
N GLN A 84 133.77 30.54 5.59
CA GLN A 84 133.17 31.75 6.16
C GLN A 84 132.19 32.46 5.21
N GLN A 85 132.45 32.45 3.90
CA GLN A 85 131.53 33.00 2.91
C GLN A 85 130.23 32.20 2.84
N ILE A 86 130.30 30.87 2.71
CA ILE A 86 129.10 30.02 2.61
C ILE A 86 128.32 30.02 3.92
N THR A 87 129.00 29.94 5.07
CA THR A 87 128.37 30.06 6.40
C THR A 87 127.63 31.39 6.55
N ALA A 88 128.19 32.51 6.07
CA ALA A 88 127.50 33.80 6.10
C ALA A 88 126.22 33.83 5.25
N VAL A 89 126.21 33.18 4.08
CA VAL A 89 125.01 33.04 3.23
C VAL A 89 123.92 32.28 3.98
N PHE A 90 124.26 31.17 4.63
CA PHE A 90 123.27 30.38 5.39
C PHE A 90 122.79 31.09 6.66
N ASP A 91 123.65 31.81 7.37
CA ASP A 91 123.25 32.63 8.51
C ASP A 91 122.32 33.79 8.10
N GLU A 92 122.49 34.35 6.91
CA GLU A 92 121.59 35.37 6.35
C GLU A 92 120.27 34.77 5.86
N LEU A 93 120.29 33.57 5.28
CA LEU A 93 119.10 32.85 4.83
C LEU A 93 118.09 32.65 5.96
N SER A 94 118.52 32.09 7.10
CA SER A 94 117.63 31.86 8.24
C SER A 94 117.16 33.17 8.90
N LYS A 95 117.88 34.29 8.72
CA LYS A 95 117.44 35.62 9.21
C LYS A 95 116.44 36.32 8.29
N THR A 96 116.62 36.18 6.98
CA THR A 96 115.81 36.89 5.97
C THR A 96 114.55 36.12 5.58
N HIS A 97 114.52 34.80 5.77
CA HIS A 97 113.39 33.93 5.47
C HIS A 97 112.90 33.19 6.74
N PRO A 98 111.89 33.71 7.45
CA PRO A 98 111.42 33.15 8.73
C PRO A 98 110.93 31.70 8.65
N ASN A 99 110.58 31.23 7.45
CA ASN A 99 110.08 29.88 7.21
C ASN A 99 111.20 28.91 6.82
N VAL A 100 112.46 29.35 6.76
CA VAL A 100 113.62 28.49 6.54
C VAL A 100 114.38 28.36 7.86
N ALA A 101 114.53 27.14 8.35
CA ALA A 101 115.27 26.89 9.58
C ALA A 101 116.78 27.05 9.34
N GLN A 102 117.29 26.39 8.31
CA GLN A 102 118.72 26.31 8.02
C GLN A 102 118.97 25.94 6.56
N GLY A 103 120.10 26.41 6.02
CA GLY A 103 120.69 25.92 4.78
C GLY A 103 122.04 25.28 5.04
N TYR A 104 122.41 24.25 4.29
CA TYR A 104 123.66 23.50 4.46
C TYR A 104 124.13 22.91 3.14
N ILE A 105 125.41 22.51 3.06
CA ILE A 105 125.96 21.72 1.95
C ILE A 105 126.49 20.42 2.50
N PHE A 106 126.07 19.32 1.88
CA PHE A 106 126.55 17.98 2.17
C PHE A 106 127.04 17.27 0.92
N GLY A 107 127.86 16.23 1.12
CA GLY A 107 128.34 15.40 0.03
C GLY A 107 127.25 14.45 -0.51
N PRO A 108 127.43 13.94 -1.73
CA PRO A 108 126.44 13.13 -2.45
C PRO A 108 126.40 11.68 -1.98
N GLU A 109 127.39 11.23 -1.22
CA GLU A 109 127.45 9.87 -0.70
C GLU A 109 126.31 9.57 0.27
N LEU A 110 125.82 8.34 0.20
CA LEU A 110 124.88 7.75 1.15
C LEU A 110 125.54 6.50 1.72
N GLU A 111 126.64 6.66 2.47
CA GLU A 111 127.27 5.53 3.15
C GLU A 111 126.32 4.97 4.21
N GLU A 112 126.29 3.64 4.34
CA GLU A 112 125.32 2.90 5.15
C GLU A 112 123.84 3.27 4.88
N GLY A 113 123.56 3.89 3.72
CA GLY A 113 122.22 4.25 3.25
C GLY A 113 121.73 5.65 3.63
N THR A 114 122.36 6.34 4.57
CA THR A 114 121.90 7.68 5.02
C THR A 114 123.01 8.67 5.38
N GLN A 115 124.28 8.25 5.39
CA GLN A 115 125.36 9.12 5.83
C GLN A 115 125.95 9.91 4.67
N THR A 116 125.98 11.23 4.84
CA THR A 116 126.51 12.21 3.87
C THR A 116 127.64 13.01 4.53
N SER A 117 128.71 13.34 3.80
CA SER A 117 129.78 14.16 4.39
C SER A 117 129.31 15.59 4.64
N ILE A 118 129.81 16.17 5.72
CA ILE A 118 129.55 17.55 6.09
C ILE A 118 130.46 18.47 5.27
N ILE A 119 129.90 19.29 4.36
CA ILE A 119 130.72 20.20 3.53
C ILE A 119 130.69 21.62 4.08
N ALA A 120 129.51 22.21 4.26
CA ALA A 120 129.37 23.57 4.77
C ALA A 120 128.08 23.71 5.58
N LEU A 121 128.15 24.46 6.67
CA LEU A 121 127.08 24.61 7.65
C LEU A 121 126.96 26.08 8.10
N PRO A 122 125.78 26.52 8.57
CA PRO A 122 125.61 27.82 9.22
C PRO A 122 126.27 27.82 10.61
N THR A 123 126.53 29.00 11.17
CA THR A 123 127.29 29.15 12.43
C THR A 123 126.64 28.38 13.57
N ALA A 124 125.32 28.44 13.68
CA ALA A 124 124.57 27.76 14.73
C ALA A 124 124.73 26.22 14.67
N VAL A 125 124.78 25.65 13.47
CA VAL A 125 124.91 24.19 13.29
C VAL A 125 126.38 23.77 13.44
N LEU A 126 127.34 24.60 13.00
CA LEU A 126 128.77 24.38 13.26
C LEU A 126 129.07 24.31 14.77
N GLU A 127 128.51 25.23 15.56
CA GLU A 127 128.67 25.23 17.02
C GLU A 127 128.02 23.99 17.66
N MET A 128 126.84 23.58 17.16
CA MET A 128 126.16 22.37 17.63
C MET A 128 126.96 21.10 17.29
N PHE A 129 127.46 20.99 16.07
CA PHE A 129 128.20 19.81 15.63
C PHE A 129 129.57 19.72 16.32
N ALA A 130 130.25 20.85 16.55
CA ALA A 130 131.47 20.89 17.34
C ALA A 130 131.25 20.44 18.80
N ALA A 131 130.07 20.68 19.38
CA ALA A 131 129.73 20.18 20.72
C ALA A 131 129.50 18.66 20.76
N GLU A 132 129.23 18.03 19.61
CA GLU A 132 129.08 16.58 19.43
C GLU A 132 130.33 15.92 18.82
N ASP A 133 131.48 16.62 18.85
CA ASP A 133 132.76 16.15 18.29
C ASP A 133 132.72 15.86 16.76
N MET A 134 131.78 16.49 16.04
CA MET A 134 131.69 16.44 14.57
C MET A 134 132.31 17.66 13.90
N ALA A 135 133.09 17.43 12.86
CA ALA A 135 133.75 18.46 12.07
C ALA A 135 133.31 18.43 10.60
N LEU A 136 133.68 19.49 9.87
CA LEU A 136 133.56 19.51 8.41
C LEU A 136 134.41 18.37 7.82
N GLY A 137 133.83 17.60 6.90
CA GLY A 137 134.38 16.40 6.31
C GLY A 137 133.92 15.09 6.95
N ASP A 138 133.37 15.12 8.17
CA ASP A 138 132.83 13.92 8.82
C ASP A 138 131.50 13.48 8.18
N MET A 139 131.17 12.21 8.35
CA MET A 139 129.94 11.62 7.84
C MET A 139 128.80 11.80 8.83
N TYR A 140 127.72 12.45 8.41
CA TYR A 140 126.52 12.69 9.23
C TYR A 140 125.34 11.85 8.75
N ALA A 141 124.73 11.10 9.67
CA ALA A 141 123.58 10.25 9.39
C ALA A 141 122.28 11.09 9.28
N GLN A 142 121.77 11.23 8.06
CA GLN A 142 120.50 11.91 7.81
C GLN A 142 119.29 11.02 8.17
N PRO A 143 118.13 11.61 8.49
CA PRO A 143 116.86 10.88 8.55
C PRO A 143 116.55 10.15 7.24
N GLN A 144 115.91 8.98 7.30
CA GLN A 144 115.60 8.19 6.09
C GLN A 144 114.82 8.98 5.02
N ILE A 145 113.87 9.82 5.44
CA ILE A 145 113.07 10.66 4.52
C ILE A 145 113.96 11.67 3.77
N HIS A 146 115.00 12.16 4.42
CA HIS A 146 115.99 13.05 3.82
C HIS A 146 116.86 12.29 2.82
N ALA A 147 117.40 11.13 3.23
CA ALA A 147 118.17 10.25 2.35
C ALA A 147 117.38 9.81 1.09
N ASP A 148 116.07 9.56 1.21
CA ASP A 148 115.20 9.24 0.08
C ASP A 148 115.11 10.44 -0.90
N GLY A 149 115.00 11.67 -0.38
CA GLY A 149 115.04 12.90 -1.19
C GLY A 149 116.40 13.13 -1.84
N VAL A 150 117.50 12.84 -1.13
CA VAL A 150 118.87 12.93 -1.68
C VAL A 150 119.03 11.93 -2.81
N LYS A 151 118.56 10.69 -2.64
CA LYS A 151 118.57 9.67 -3.69
C LYS A 151 117.79 10.12 -4.92
N GLU A 152 116.60 10.69 -4.75
CA GLU A 152 115.81 11.26 -5.85
C GLU A 152 116.57 12.38 -6.57
N MET A 153 117.19 13.29 -5.83
CA MET A 153 118.00 14.39 -6.38
C MET A 153 119.25 13.87 -7.12
N LEU A 154 119.90 12.82 -6.64
CA LEU A 154 121.06 12.20 -7.32
C LEU A 154 120.65 11.48 -8.61
N GLU A 155 119.48 10.84 -8.63
CA GLU A 155 118.93 10.16 -9.82
C GLU A 155 118.47 11.16 -10.89
N THR A 156 117.78 12.22 -10.48
CA THR A 156 117.19 13.23 -11.39
C THR A 156 118.18 14.31 -11.79
N LYS A 157 119.13 14.65 -10.91
CA LYS A 157 120.03 15.81 -11.00
C LYS A 157 119.28 17.15 -11.06
N GLU A 158 118.04 17.17 -10.58
CA GLU A 158 117.20 18.36 -10.45
C GLU A 158 116.91 18.61 -8.96
N ILE A 159 116.23 19.73 -8.66
CA ILE A 159 115.77 20.01 -7.29
C ILE A 159 114.78 18.92 -6.86
N ALA A 160 115.08 18.23 -5.75
CA ALA A 160 114.15 17.29 -5.13
C ALA A 160 113.62 17.84 -3.81
N TYR A 161 112.52 17.25 -3.35
CA TYR A 161 111.85 17.61 -2.11
C TYR A 161 111.64 16.36 -1.27
N THR A 162 111.83 16.47 0.03
CA THR A 162 111.39 15.41 0.93
C THR A 162 109.87 15.41 1.04
N ALA A 163 109.30 14.27 1.48
CA ALA A 163 107.97 14.31 2.09
C ALA A 163 108.01 15.20 3.34
N ALA A 164 106.87 15.80 3.72
CA ALA A 164 106.78 16.52 4.98
C ALA A 164 107.07 15.55 6.13
N TYR A 165 108.11 15.83 6.90
CA TYR A 165 108.52 15.01 8.04
C TYR A 165 108.52 15.86 9.31
N ASN A 166 108.62 15.19 10.45
CA ASN A 166 108.70 15.86 11.74
C ASN A 166 109.91 15.33 12.48
N ASP A 167 110.72 16.24 13.01
CA ASP A 167 111.83 15.94 13.91
C ASP A 167 111.63 16.67 15.26
N ASP A 168 112.67 16.66 16.09
CA ASP A 168 112.65 17.29 17.41
C ASP A 168 112.55 18.83 17.34
N TYR A 169 112.78 19.43 16.18
CA TYR A 169 112.85 20.87 15.97
C TYR A 169 111.63 21.44 15.24
N GLY A 170 110.87 20.61 14.51
CA GLY A 170 109.65 21.04 13.84
C GLY A 170 109.14 20.08 12.76
N THR A 171 108.14 20.55 12.01
CA THR A 171 107.66 19.86 10.82
C THR A 171 108.28 20.52 9.60
N TRP A 172 109.02 19.78 8.79
CA TRP A 172 109.84 20.32 7.71
C TRP A 172 109.53 19.65 6.37
N ILE A 173 109.79 20.39 5.30
CA ILE A 173 110.13 19.84 4.00
C ILE A 173 111.54 20.35 3.68
N THR A 174 112.44 19.44 3.33
CA THR A 174 113.76 19.82 2.84
C THR A 174 113.70 19.95 1.32
N VAL A 175 114.25 21.04 0.81
CA VAL A 175 114.56 21.21 -0.61
C VAL A 175 116.02 20.88 -0.83
N LEU A 176 116.34 20.12 -1.87
CA LEU A 176 117.68 19.63 -2.15
C LEU A 176 118.12 20.07 -3.53
N TYR A 177 119.28 20.72 -3.64
CA TYR A 177 119.83 21.29 -4.86
C TYR A 177 121.18 20.64 -5.21
N PRO A 178 121.32 19.98 -6.36
CA PRO A 178 122.56 19.32 -6.75
C PRO A 178 123.62 20.31 -7.25
N PHE A 179 124.87 20.17 -6.77
CA PHE A 179 126.05 20.77 -7.41
C PHE A 179 126.71 19.75 -8.34
N VAL A 180 126.71 20.04 -9.64
CA VAL A 180 127.18 19.15 -10.70
C VAL A 180 128.51 19.63 -11.26
N ASN A 181 129.52 18.76 -11.32
CA ASN A 181 130.83 19.09 -11.89
C ASN A 181 130.81 19.11 -13.44
N GLY A 182 131.93 19.52 -14.05
CA GLY A 182 132.09 19.55 -15.52
C GLY A 182 131.96 18.18 -16.23
N ALA A 183 131.95 17.06 -15.49
CA ALA A 183 131.71 15.70 -16.00
C ALA A 183 130.24 15.27 -15.88
N GLY A 184 129.36 16.10 -15.30
CA GLY A 184 127.95 15.81 -15.12
C GLY A 184 127.64 14.98 -13.87
N GLU A 185 128.56 14.84 -12.91
CA GLU A 185 128.38 14.12 -11.66
C GLU A 185 128.07 15.09 -10.51
N VAL A 186 127.10 14.74 -9.66
CA VAL A 186 126.81 15.50 -8.43
C VAL A 186 127.93 15.23 -7.44
N PHE A 187 128.67 16.26 -7.04
CA PHE A 187 129.78 16.11 -6.09
C PHE A 187 129.46 16.67 -4.71
N ALA A 188 128.36 17.42 -4.57
CA ALA A 188 127.80 17.98 -3.35
C ALA A 188 126.34 18.37 -3.62
N TYR A 189 125.55 18.57 -2.57
CA TYR A 189 124.23 19.18 -2.68
C TYR A 189 124.01 20.20 -1.57
N MET A 190 123.23 21.22 -1.87
CA MET A 190 122.73 22.17 -0.88
C MET A 190 121.34 21.74 -0.42
N GLY A 191 121.10 21.71 0.89
CA GLY A 191 119.79 21.48 1.47
C GLY A 191 119.29 22.73 2.19
N ILE A 192 117.97 22.99 2.10
CA ILE A 192 117.30 23.97 2.97
C ILE A 192 116.06 23.34 3.61
N ASP A 193 115.91 23.49 4.92
CA ASP A 193 114.77 22.96 5.66
C ASP A 193 113.69 24.04 5.83
N VAL A 194 112.48 23.79 5.34
CA VAL A 194 111.38 24.76 5.27
C VAL A 194 110.21 24.33 6.16
N ASP A 195 109.67 25.24 6.97
CA ASP A 195 108.56 24.99 7.90
C ASP A 195 107.28 24.56 7.15
N ALA A 196 106.82 23.34 7.43
CA ALA A 196 105.65 22.71 6.85
C ALA A 196 104.44 22.67 7.81
N SER A 197 104.52 23.31 8.98
CA SER A 197 103.44 23.37 9.98
C SER A 197 102.14 24.00 9.44
N LEU A 198 102.24 24.89 8.45
CA LEU A 198 101.09 25.50 7.76
C LEU A 198 100.15 24.47 7.12
N ILE A 199 100.66 23.31 6.70
CA ILE A 199 99.85 22.23 6.10
C ILE A 199 98.95 21.58 7.16
N ALA A 200 99.45 21.39 8.38
CA ALA A 200 98.71 20.77 9.47
C ALA A 200 97.62 21.71 10.01
N THR A 201 97.98 22.97 10.27
CA THR A 201 97.05 23.99 10.81
C THR A 201 95.92 24.29 9.82
N GLY A 202 96.21 24.40 8.52
CA GLY A 202 95.20 24.65 7.48
C GLY A 202 94.17 23.52 7.34
N LYS A 203 94.57 22.25 7.54
CA LYS A 203 93.63 21.11 7.53
C LYS A 203 92.64 21.15 8.70
N GLN A 204 93.10 21.57 9.88
CA GLN A 204 92.29 21.59 11.10
C GLN A 204 91.23 22.70 11.09
N GLU A 205 91.56 23.89 10.57
CA GLU A 205 90.60 24.99 10.42
C GLU A 205 89.48 24.60 9.44
N LEU A 206 89.81 24.01 8.29
CA LEU A 206 88.82 23.54 7.32
C LEU A 206 87.87 22.49 7.90
N LEU A 207 88.40 21.56 8.70
CA LEU A 207 87.58 20.50 9.33
C LEU A 207 86.53 21.12 10.26
N THR A 208 86.92 22.14 11.02
CA THR A 208 86.03 22.82 11.96
C THR A 208 84.91 23.57 11.23
N TYR A 209 85.23 24.35 10.19
CA TYR A 209 84.22 25.08 9.42
C TYR A 209 83.24 24.16 8.68
N THR A 210 83.73 23.06 8.09
CA THR A 210 82.89 22.12 7.35
C THR A 210 81.97 21.29 8.25
N LEU A 211 82.42 20.92 9.45
CA LEU A 211 81.57 20.27 10.47
C LEU A 211 80.46 21.20 10.98
N LEU A 212 80.78 22.49 11.19
CA LEU A 212 79.81 23.48 11.67
C LEU A 212 78.74 23.77 10.60
N ALA A 213 79.13 23.88 9.33
CA ALA A 213 78.21 24.01 8.20
C ALA A 213 77.28 22.78 8.04
N LEU A 214 77.81 21.57 8.24
CA LEU A 214 77.01 20.34 8.21
C LEU A 214 75.95 20.32 9.32
N LEU A 215 76.33 20.72 10.55
CA LEU A 215 75.42 20.78 11.69
C LEU A 215 74.26 21.75 11.42
N ILE A 216 74.54 22.96 10.93
CA ILE A 216 73.51 23.97 10.62
C ILE A 216 72.54 23.44 9.55
N THR A 217 73.07 22.85 8.49
CA THR A 217 72.27 22.28 7.39
C THR A 217 71.36 21.16 7.89
N LEU A 218 71.88 20.28 8.74
CA LEU A 218 71.10 19.19 9.35
C LEU A 218 69.92 19.74 10.17
N VAL A 219 70.14 20.75 11.00
CA VAL A 219 69.09 21.36 11.84
C VAL A 219 68.00 21.99 10.98
N ILE A 220 68.36 22.75 9.94
CA ILE A 220 67.41 23.43 9.06
C ILE A 220 66.53 22.41 8.32
N VAL A 221 67.14 21.38 7.72
CA VAL A 221 66.39 20.38 6.95
C VAL A 221 65.43 19.59 7.86
N LEU A 222 65.87 19.22 9.06
CA LEU A 222 65.01 18.51 10.01
C LEU A 222 63.85 19.38 10.52
N ALA A 223 64.07 20.68 10.75
CA ALA A 223 63.01 21.60 11.15
C ALA A 223 61.96 21.77 10.04
N LEU A 224 62.39 21.99 8.79
CA LEU A 224 61.50 22.14 7.64
C LEU A 224 60.68 20.87 7.38
N GLN A 225 61.33 19.71 7.49
CA GLN A 225 60.68 18.41 7.36
C GLN A 225 59.66 18.18 8.47
N TYR A 226 59.98 18.52 9.72
CA TYR A 226 59.02 18.38 10.82
C TYR A 226 57.75 19.22 10.61
N ILE A 227 57.90 20.47 10.15
CA ILE A 227 56.77 21.37 9.88
C ILE A 227 55.87 20.82 8.76
N THR A 228 56.46 20.42 7.64
CA THR A 228 55.72 19.90 6.48
C THR A 228 54.96 18.61 6.83
N LEU A 229 55.61 17.64 7.49
CA LEU A 229 54.92 16.42 7.89
C LEU A 229 53.79 16.68 8.89
N ARG A 230 53.96 17.62 9.83
CA ARG A 230 52.89 17.96 10.78
C ARG A 230 51.68 18.58 10.10
N GLN A 231 51.88 19.39 9.07
CA GLN A 231 50.78 19.99 8.30
C GLN A 231 50.06 18.96 7.43
N THR A 232 50.79 18.06 6.76
CA THR A 232 50.19 17.04 5.88
C THR A 232 49.43 15.95 6.64
N PHE A 233 49.90 15.49 7.80
CA PHE A 233 49.27 14.38 8.53
C PHE A 233 48.15 14.81 9.49
N LYS A 234 47.98 16.10 9.77
CA LYS A 234 46.89 16.58 10.64
C LYS A 234 45.50 16.31 10.06
N PRO A 235 45.18 16.63 8.78
CA PRO A 235 43.88 16.30 8.17
C PRO A 235 43.59 14.80 8.14
N VAL A 236 44.62 13.95 7.96
CA VAL A 236 44.46 12.49 7.99
C VAL A 236 43.99 12.01 9.36
N LYS A 237 44.51 12.59 10.45
CA LYS A 237 44.08 12.26 11.81
C LYS A 237 42.64 12.72 12.09
N GLU A 238 42.25 13.88 11.57
CA GLU A 238 40.88 14.38 11.67
C GLU A 238 39.90 13.49 10.89
N LEU A 239 40.26 13.05 9.68
CA LEU A 239 39.51 12.07 8.90
C LEU A 239 39.37 10.73 9.63
N MET A 240 40.45 10.20 10.22
CA MET A 240 40.39 8.98 11.03
C MET A 240 39.44 9.13 12.24
N GLY A 241 39.45 10.30 12.90
CA GLY A 241 38.54 10.58 13.99
C GLY A 241 37.07 10.69 13.54
N ALA A 242 36.82 11.26 12.37
CA ALA A 242 35.49 11.34 11.79
C ALA A 242 34.98 9.96 11.33
N LEU A 243 35.85 9.12 10.78
CA LEU A 243 35.54 7.71 10.47
C LEU A 243 35.19 6.91 11.72
N ASP A 244 35.91 7.10 12.83
CA ASP A 244 35.58 6.47 14.12
C ASP A 244 34.18 6.90 14.62
N LYS A 245 33.84 8.18 14.48
CA LYS A 245 32.48 8.68 14.82
C LYS A 245 31.39 8.07 13.93
N ILE A 246 31.59 8.02 12.61
CA ILE A 246 30.67 7.34 11.70
C ILE A 246 30.51 5.85 12.05
N SER A 247 31.61 5.16 12.39
CA SER A 247 31.57 3.75 12.78
C SER A 247 30.74 3.49 14.04
N LYS A 248 30.57 4.52 14.87
CA LYS A 248 29.75 4.52 16.09
C LYS A 248 28.33 5.04 15.85
N GLY A 249 27.96 5.31 14.60
CA GLY A 249 26.63 5.77 14.20
C GLY A 249 26.42 7.28 14.26
N ASP A 250 27.48 8.10 14.38
CA ASP A 250 27.38 9.56 14.33
C ASP A 250 27.69 10.09 12.92
N PHE A 251 26.63 10.41 12.17
CA PHE A 251 26.69 10.96 10.82
C PHE A 251 26.55 12.48 10.78
N THR A 252 26.59 13.17 11.93
CA THR A 252 26.53 14.65 12.00
C THR A 252 27.88 15.32 11.72
N VAL A 253 28.95 14.53 11.65
CA VAL A 253 30.33 15.01 11.55
C VAL A 253 30.61 15.59 10.17
N GLN A 254 31.21 16.78 10.15
CA GLN A 254 31.70 17.41 8.93
C GLN A 254 33.20 17.72 9.05
N LEU A 255 33.95 17.33 8.03
CA LEU A 255 35.36 17.64 7.87
C LEU A 255 35.54 18.90 7.02
N ARG A 256 36.59 19.67 7.31
CA ARG A 256 36.94 20.85 6.53
C ARG A 256 37.48 20.44 5.16
N THR A 257 36.97 21.05 4.10
CA THR A 257 37.45 20.83 2.73
C THR A 257 38.56 21.81 2.36
N SER A 258 39.36 21.41 1.38
CA SER A 258 40.45 22.16 0.76
C SER A 258 40.60 21.72 -0.70
N ASP A 259 41.34 22.47 -1.51
CA ASP A 259 41.52 22.18 -2.94
C ASP A 259 42.53 21.05 -3.22
N ASP A 260 43.24 20.59 -2.19
CA ASP A 260 44.19 19.48 -2.26
C ASP A 260 43.50 18.10 -2.23
N GLU A 261 44.27 17.04 -2.47
CA GLU A 261 43.75 15.68 -2.54
C GLU A 261 43.07 15.24 -1.23
N LEU A 262 43.57 15.72 -0.08
CA LEU A 262 42.96 15.43 1.23
C LEU A 262 41.64 16.17 1.43
N GLY A 263 41.54 17.40 0.95
CA GLY A 263 40.29 18.17 0.96
C GLY A 263 39.21 17.57 0.08
N GLN A 264 39.56 17.02 -1.10
CA GLN A 264 38.65 16.26 -1.94
C GLN A 264 38.15 14.98 -1.25
N VAL A 265 39.03 14.27 -0.52
CA VAL A 265 38.62 13.11 0.30
C VAL A 265 37.64 13.52 1.40
N ASN A 266 37.88 14.66 2.07
CA ASN A 266 36.96 15.20 3.08
C ASN A 266 35.59 15.57 2.48
N GLU A 267 35.55 16.09 1.26
CA GLU A 267 34.29 16.39 0.55
C GLU A 267 33.49 15.11 0.26
N LYS A 268 34.15 14.06 -0.25
CA LYS A 268 33.51 12.76 -0.48
C LYS A 268 33.05 12.10 0.82
N PHE A 269 33.82 12.24 1.90
CA PHE A 269 33.42 11.80 3.24
C PHE A 269 32.14 12.53 3.69
N ASN A 270 32.11 13.87 3.63
CA ASN A 270 30.95 14.68 4.03
C ASN A 270 29.71 14.32 3.21
N THR A 271 29.87 14.11 1.90
CA THR A 271 28.78 13.67 1.00
C THR A 271 28.24 12.31 1.43
N THR A 272 29.11 11.37 1.77
CA THR A 272 28.73 10.03 2.22
C THR A 272 28.01 10.10 3.57
N ALA A 273 28.54 10.86 4.53
CA ALA A 273 27.91 11.08 5.84
C ALA A 273 26.51 11.68 5.70
N SER A 274 26.35 12.71 4.85
CA SER A 274 25.06 13.34 4.56
C SER A 274 24.08 12.38 3.87
N ASN A 275 24.53 11.57 2.91
CA ASN A 275 23.70 10.58 2.24
C ASN A 275 23.17 9.53 3.22
N ILE A 276 24.04 9.01 4.11
CA ILE A 276 23.63 8.05 5.14
C ILE A 276 22.69 8.72 6.14
N GLY A 277 22.98 9.96 6.55
CA GLY A 277 22.10 10.74 7.42
C GLY A 277 20.68 10.86 6.84
N ARG A 278 20.56 11.21 5.55
CA ARG A 278 19.28 11.28 4.85
C ARG A 278 18.57 9.92 4.76
N LEU A 279 19.30 8.83 4.56
CA LEU A 279 18.74 7.48 4.55
C LEU A 279 18.13 7.13 5.91
N VAL A 280 18.86 7.39 7.00
CA VAL A 280 18.39 7.16 8.38
C VAL A 280 17.15 8.01 8.70
N THR A 281 17.13 9.30 8.37
CA THR A 281 15.94 10.15 8.53
C THR A 281 14.75 9.62 7.72
N THR A 282 15.00 9.13 6.51
CA THR A 282 13.95 8.55 5.65
C THR A 282 13.41 7.25 6.25
N ILE A 283 14.28 6.36 6.75
CA ILE A 283 13.88 5.12 7.43
C ILE A 283 13.06 5.44 8.67
N LYS A 284 13.47 6.42 9.49
CA LYS A 284 12.72 6.85 10.67
C LYS A 284 11.30 7.30 10.30
N ARG A 285 11.19 8.22 9.34
CA ARG A 285 9.88 8.71 8.85
C ARG A 285 9.00 7.59 8.29
N VAL A 286 9.58 6.67 7.50
CA VAL A 286 8.83 5.54 6.94
C VAL A 286 8.39 4.58 8.04
N SER A 287 9.22 4.35 9.06
CA SER A 287 8.86 3.50 10.20
C SER A 287 7.72 4.10 11.02
N GLU A 288 7.80 5.39 11.36
CA GLU A 288 6.73 6.13 12.04
C GLU A 288 5.41 6.07 11.24
N GLN A 289 5.49 6.31 9.93
CA GLN A 289 4.33 6.26 9.04
C GLN A 289 3.74 4.84 8.93
N SER A 290 4.57 3.80 8.87
CA SER A 290 4.14 2.40 8.87
C SER A 290 3.45 2.02 10.17
N ALA A 291 3.98 2.43 11.32
CA ALA A 291 3.35 2.17 12.62
C ALA A 291 1.97 2.87 12.73
N GLU A 292 1.86 4.11 12.26
CA GLU A 292 0.58 4.83 12.20
C GLU A 292 -0.42 4.12 11.27
N GLN A 293 0.02 3.68 10.09
CA GLN A 293 -0.82 2.93 9.16
C GLN A 293 -1.28 1.59 9.73
N SER A 294 -0.42 0.87 10.45
CA SER A 294 -0.81 -0.36 11.16
C SER A 294 -1.89 -0.09 12.19
N LYS A 295 -1.74 0.97 12.99
CA LYS A 295 -2.76 1.36 13.98
C LYS A 295 -4.09 1.71 13.33
N PHE A 296 -4.06 2.42 12.21
CA PHE A 296 -5.26 2.70 11.42
C PHE A 296 -5.91 1.42 10.90
N LEU A 297 -5.12 0.48 10.35
CA LEU A 297 -5.62 -0.80 9.87
C LEU A 297 -6.25 -1.63 10.99
N PHE A 298 -5.67 -1.66 12.19
CA PHE A 298 -6.28 -2.34 13.34
C PHE A 298 -7.67 -1.80 13.68
N SER A 299 -7.80 -0.47 13.79
CA SER A 299 -9.10 0.16 14.06
C SER A 299 -10.09 -0.07 12.92
N ALA A 300 -9.65 -0.02 11.67
CA ALA A 300 -10.49 -0.29 10.52
C ALA A 300 -10.97 -1.75 10.48
N VAL A 301 -10.13 -2.71 10.86
CA VAL A 301 -10.50 -4.13 10.98
C VAL A 301 -11.51 -4.33 12.09
N GLU A 302 -11.30 -3.72 13.27
CA GLU A 302 -12.22 -3.81 14.41
C GLU A 302 -13.63 -3.35 14.04
N VAL A 303 -13.76 -2.13 13.50
CA VAL A 303 -15.04 -1.57 13.06
C VAL A 303 -15.70 -2.42 11.97
N ASN A 304 -14.91 -2.93 11.01
CA ASN A 304 -15.47 -3.78 9.97
C ASN A 304 -15.91 -5.16 10.48
N ASN A 305 -15.26 -5.69 11.52
CA ASN A 305 -15.68 -6.94 12.14
C ASN A 305 -17.02 -6.74 12.88
N GLU A 306 -17.20 -5.63 13.60
CA GLU A 306 -18.49 -5.25 14.19
C GLU A 306 -19.59 -5.15 13.14
N ASN A 307 -19.33 -4.45 12.03
CA ASN A 307 -20.28 -4.36 10.92
C ASN A 307 -20.62 -5.73 10.32
N THR A 308 -19.65 -6.65 10.25
CA THR A 308 -19.87 -8.01 9.75
C THR A 308 -20.74 -8.84 10.69
N VAL A 309 -20.59 -8.65 12.01
CA VAL A 309 -21.47 -9.26 13.01
C VAL A 309 -22.90 -8.75 12.84
N ASP A 310 -23.09 -7.44 12.66
CA ASP A 310 -24.41 -6.84 12.41
C ASP A 310 -25.04 -7.34 11.11
N ILE A 311 -24.27 -7.47 10.03
CA ILE A 311 -24.73 -8.05 8.76
C ILE A 311 -25.21 -9.49 8.98
N THR A 312 -24.46 -10.30 9.72
CA THR A 312 -24.81 -11.69 10.01
C THR A 312 -26.12 -11.78 10.79
N LYS A 313 -26.30 -10.93 11.81
CA LYS A 313 -27.55 -10.85 12.58
C LYS A 313 -28.74 -10.47 11.70
N ASN A 314 -28.58 -9.47 10.83
CA ASN A 314 -29.63 -9.06 9.90
C ASN A 314 -30.00 -10.19 8.91
N ILE A 315 -29.04 -11.02 8.52
CA ILE A 315 -29.29 -12.20 7.68
C ILE A 315 -30.07 -13.27 8.45
N GLU A 316 -29.78 -13.50 9.73
CA GLU A 316 -30.58 -14.43 10.55
C GLU A 316 -32.03 -13.95 10.66
N GLU A 317 -32.25 -12.65 10.90
CA GLU A 317 -33.58 -12.05 10.93
C GLU A 317 -34.30 -12.17 9.57
N MET A 318 -33.58 -11.96 8.48
CA MET A 318 -34.10 -12.14 7.12
C MET A 318 -34.48 -13.60 6.84
N THR A 319 -33.63 -14.55 7.23
CA THR A 319 -33.88 -15.99 7.06
C THR A 319 -35.13 -16.42 7.82
N ASN A 320 -35.28 -15.95 9.06
CA ASN A 320 -36.49 -16.18 9.87
C ASN A 320 -37.74 -15.57 9.22
N SER A 321 -37.61 -14.39 8.61
CA SER A 321 -38.71 -13.72 7.92
C SER A 321 -39.12 -14.46 6.65
N VAL A 322 -38.16 -14.97 5.87
CA VAL A 322 -38.41 -15.81 4.70
C VAL A 322 -39.11 -17.12 5.10
N ALA A 323 -38.69 -17.75 6.20
CA ALA A 323 -39.35 -18.94 6.73
C ALA A 323 -40.83 -18.68 7.09
N LYS A 324 -41.10 -17.58 7.80
CA LYS A 324 -42.48 -17.15 8.10
C LYS A 324 -43.29 -16.86 6.85
N GLN A 325 -42.69 -16.17 5.87
CA GLN A 325 -43.33 -15.88 4.59
C GLN A 325 -43.71 -17.17 3.85
N SER A 326 -42.83 -18.18 3.86
CA SER A 326 -43.10 -19.48 3.23
C SER A 326 -44.28 -20.20 3.88
N VAL A 327 -44.43 -20.13 5.20
CA VAL A 327 -45.59 -20.67 5.93
C VAL A 327 -46.87 -19.93 5.53
N SER A 328 -46.87 -18.59 5.55
CA SER A 328 -48.04 -17.79 5.17
C SER A 328 -48.46 -17.99 3.71
N ILE A 329 -47.49 -18.21 2.82
CA ILE A 329 -47.76 -18.58 1.42
C ILE A 329 -48.48 -19.94 1.36
N SER A 330 -47.99 -20.94 2.10
CA SER A 330 -48.64 -22.26 2.15
C SER A 330 -50.07 -22.19 2.68
N GLU A 331 -50.31 -21.40 3.74
CA GLU A 331 -51.65 -21.18 4.28
C GLU A 331 -52.56 -20.48 3.26
N SER A 332 -52.03 -19.49 2.54
CA SER A 332 -52.77 -18.77 1.50
C SER A 332 -53.18 -19.69 0.35
N VAL A 333 -52.33 -20.64 -0.03
CA VAL A 333 -52.66 -21.66 -1.06
C VAL A 333 -53.84 -22.50 -0.60
N VAL A 334 -53.83 -22.99 0.65
CA VAL A 334 -54.94 -23.77 1.21
C VAL A 334 -56.25 -22.96 1.21
N SER A 335 -56.21 -21.69 1.65
CA SER A 335 -57.39 -20.82 1.61
C SER A 335 -57.90 -20.57 0.19
N LEU A 336 -57.03 -20.48 -0.81
CA LEU A 336 -57.44 -20.33 -2.21
C LEU A 336 -58.07 -21.60 -2.78
N GLU A 337 -57.60 -22.78 -2.38
CA GLU A 337 -58.24 -24.05 -2.74
C GLU A 337 -59.67 -24.12 -2.17
N GLU A 338 -59.85 -23.71 -0.91
CA GLU A 338 -61.17 -23.62 -0.28
C GLU A 338 -62.09 -22.61 -0.98
N ILE A 339 -61.58 -21.43 -1.34
CA ILE A 339 -62.33 -20.42 -2.10
C ILE A 339 -62.72 -20.98 -3.47
N SER A 340 -61.80 -21.58 -4.20
CA SER A 340 -62.05 -22.16 -5.53
C SER A 340 -63.13 -23.24 -5.47
N SER A 341 -63.09 -24.09 -4.44
CA SER A 341 -64.12 -25.11 -4.18
C SER A 341 -65.48 -24.48 -3.86
N GLY A 342 -65.49 -23.44 -3.01
CA GLY A 342 -66.69 -22.67 -2.67
C GLY A 342 -67.33 -22.01 -3.88
N VAL A 343 -66.54 -21.36 -4.73
CA VAL A 343 -67.00 -20.72 -5.98
C VAL A 343 -67.59 -21.75 -6.95
N THR A 344 -66.96 -22.93 -7.08
CA THR A 344 -67.49 -24.03 -7.91
C THR A 344 -68.84 -24.51 -7.38
N THR A 345 -68.99 -24.62 -6.06
CA THR A 345 -70.26 -25.00 -5.42
C THR A 345 -71.35 -23.96 -5.66
N ILE A 346 -71.03 -22.66 -5.55
CA ILE A 346 -71.96 -21.57 -5.85
C ILE A 346 -72.40 -21.64 -7.32
N ALA A 347 -71.46 -21.83 -8.25
CA ALA A 347 -71.78 -21.97 -9.68
C ALA A 347 -72.77 -23.12 -9.95
N GLY A 348 -72.55 -24.28 -9.33
CA GLY A 348 -73.46 -25.42 -9.41
C GLY A 348 -74.86 -25.12 -8.88
N ASN A 349 -74.94 -24.55 -7.68
CA ASN A 349 -76.22 -24.17 -7.05
C ASN A 349 -76.97 -23.11 -7.86
N THR A 350 -76.26 -22.13 -8.43
CA THR A 350 -76.86 -21.09 -9.30
C THR A 350 -77.43 -21.71 -10.58
N SER A 351 -76.74 -22.69 -11.17
CA SER A 351 -77.26 -23.42 -12.33
C SER A 351 -78.53 -24.20 -12.00
N GLU A 352 -78.56 -24.91 -10.86
CA GLU A 352 -79.74 -25.65 -10.41
C GLU A 352 -80.93 -24.71 -10.12
N LEU A 353 -80.68 -23.59 -9.42
CA LEU A 353 -81.69 -22.57 -9.17
C LEU A 353 -82.27 -21.98 -10.45
N SER A 354 -81.44 -21.80 -11.50
CA SER A 354 -81.90 -21.33 -12.80
C SER A 354 -82.91 -22.31 -13.43
N GLU A 355 -82.65 -23.61 -13.33
CA GLU A 355 -83.54 -24.65 -13.86
C GLU A 355 -84.87 -24.69 -13.10
N ILE A 356 -84.81 -24.65 -11.75
CA ILE A 356 -86.01 -24.60 -10.90
C ILE A 356 -86.83 -23.33 -11.17
N SER A 357 -86.19 -22.17 -11.38
CA SER A 357 -86.87 -20.92 -11.68
C SER A 357 -87.61 -20.98 -13.03
N LEU A 358 -86.98 -21.58 -14.06
CA LEU A 358 -87.63 -21.82 -15.35
C LEU A 358 -88.85 -22.74 -15.23
N GLN A 359 -88.73 -23.83 -14.47
CA GLN A 359 -89.87 -24.73 -14.20
C GLN A 359 -91.01 -24.02 -13.45
N MET A 360 -90.69 -23.19 -12.47
CA MET A 360 -91.68 -22.41 -11.72
C MET A 360 -92.40 -21.41 -12.62
N LYS A 361 -91.69 -20.79 -13.56
CA LYS A 361 -92.27 -19.88 -14.55
C LYS A 361 -93.27 -20.61 -15.43
N GLU A 362 -92.87 -21.75 -16.01
CA GLU A 362 -93.74 -22.58 -16.85
C GLU A 362 -94.99 -23.04 -16.08
N GLN A 363 -94.84 -23.54 -14.85
CA GLN A 363 -95.97 -23.97 -14.03
C GLN A 363 -96.91 -22.81 -13.68
N SER A 364 -96.37 -21.60 -13.48
CA SER A 364 -97.18 -20.41 -13.19
C SER A 364 -97.93 -19.91 -14.42
N GLU A 365 -97.33 -19.98 -15.62
CA GLU A 365 -97.98 -19.68 -16.89
C GLU A 365 -99.13 -20.65 -17.16
N VAL A 366 -98.89 -21.96 -17.00
CA VAL A 366 -99.92 -22.99 -17.12
C VAL A 366 -101.03 -22.79 -16.08
N GLY A 367 -100.67 -22.48 -14.83
CA GLY A 367 -101.63 -22.19 -13.77
C GLY A 367 -102.51 -20.97 -14.09
N HIS A 368 -101.92 -19.90 -14.62
CA HIS A 368 -102.65 -18.71 -15.05
C HIS A 368 -103.61 -19.01 -16.22
N GLN A 369 -103.16 -19.75 -17.23
CA GLN A 369 -104.00 -20.16 -18.36
C GLN A 369 -105.19 -21.03 -17.90
N ASN A 370 -104.96 -21.96 -16.98
CA ASN A 370 -106.03 -22.78 -16.41
C ASN A 370 -107.06 -21.93 -15.66
N VAL A 371 -106.61 -20.91 -14.92
CA VAL A 371 -107.50 -19.96 -14.26
C VAL A 371 -108.35 -19.19 -15.27
N ASP A 372 -107.76 -18.68 -16.36
CA ASP A 372 -108.50 -18.00 -17.42
C ASP A 372 -109.60 -18.89 -18.01
N GLN A 373 -109.31 -20.17 -18.26
CA GLN A 373 -110.30 -21.16 -18.72
C GLN A 373 -111.43 -21.37 -17.70
N VAL A 374 -111.12 -21.42 -16.40
CA VAL A 374 -112.14 -21.54 -15.34
C VAL A 374 -113.01 -20.29 -15.28
N ILE A 375 -112.46 -19.09 -15.47
CA ILE A 375 -113.22 -17.83 -15.54
C ILE A 375 -114.20 -17.87 -16.73
N GLU A 376 -113.76 -18.29 -17.90
CA GLU A 376 -114.63 -18.46 -19.07
C GLU A 376 -115.77 -19.44 -18.81
N GLN A 377 -115.46 -20.57 -18.19
CA GLN A 377 -116.45 -21.59 -17.83
C GLN A 377 -117.46 -21.07 -16.79
N MET A 378 -117.00 -20.37 -15.75
CA MET A 378 -117.87 -19.75 -14.74
C MET A 378 -118.77 -18.67 -15.33
N ASN A 379 -118.26 -17.87 -16.26
CA ASN A 379 -119.08 -16.92 -17.02
C ASN A 379 -120.16 -17.63 -17.86
N SER A 380 -119.84 -18.81 -18.41
CA SER A 380 -120.82 -19.63 -19.12
C SER A 380 -121.88 -20.19 -18.18
N ILE A 381 -121.50 -20.70 -17.01
CA ILE A 381 -122.42 -21.15 -15.97
C ILE A 381 -123.32 -20.00 -15.52
N ASN A 382 -122.77 -18.81 -15.28
CA ASN A 382 -123.53 -17.61 -14.90
C ASN A 382 -124.61 -17.26 -15.95
N ARG A 383 -124.26 -17.34 -17.25
CA ARG A 383 -125.24 -17.14 -18.34
C ARG A 383 -126.34 -18.21 -18.32
N SER A 384 -125.99 -19.47 -18.09
CA SER A 384 -126.97 -20.56 -17.98
C SER A 384 -127.91 -20.38 -16.79
N VAL A 385 -127.39 -20.00 -15.62
CA VAL A 385 -128.18 -19.70 -14.42
C VAL A 385 -129.16 -18.56 -14.68
N LYS A 386 -128.71 -17.45 -15.28
CA LYS A 386 -129.59 -16.32 -15.67
C LYS A 386 -130.69 -16.75 -16.63
N ASN A 387 -130.37 -17.57 -17.62
CA ASN A 387 -131.39 -18.11 -18.52
C ASN A 387 -132.40 -19.01 -17.78
N SER A 388 -131.97 -19.77 -16.78
CA SER A 388 -132.87 -20.55 -15.92
C SER A 388 -133.79 -19.65 -15.10
N VAL A 389 -133.29 -18.54 -14.53
CA VAL A 389 -134.13 -17.52 -13.85
C VAL A 389 -135.24 -17.05 -14.79
N ASP A 390 -134.89 -16.58 -15.99
CA ASP A 390 -135.85 -16.07 -16.99
C ASP A 390 -136.94 -17.11 -17.36
N ILE A 391 -136.58 -18.39 -17.43
CA ILE A 391 -137.52 -19.47 -17.75
C ILE A 391 -138.48 -19.73 -16.59
N ILE A 392 -137.99 -19.76 -15.35
CA ILE A 392 -138.82 -20.00 -14.17
C ILE A 392 -139.74 -18.81 -13.89
N GLU A 393 -139.27 -17.57 -14.06
CA GLU A 393 -140.14 -16.39 -13.94
C GLU A 393 -141.29 -16.41 -14.95
N LYS A 394 -141.02 -16.83 -16.20
CA LYS A 394 -142.08 -17.03 -17.20
C LYS A 394 -143.04 -18.15 -16.81
N LEU A 395 -142.57 -19.21 -16.17
CA LEU A 395 -143.42 -20.29 -15.67
C LEU A 395 -144.29 -19.81 -14.51
N GLN A 396 -143.74 -19.06 -13.55
CA GLN A 396 -144.48 -18.42 -12.45
C GLN A 396 -145.62 -17.54 -13.00
N MET A 397 -145.34 -16.71 -14.00
CA MET A 397 -146.32 -15.85 -14.65
C MET A 397 -147.43 -16.66 -15.33
N ARG A 398 -147.08 -17.67 -16.14
CA ARG A 398 -148.05 -18.53 -16.84
C ARG A 398 -148.91 -19.34 -15.86
N SER A 399 -148.33 -19.87 -14.79
CA SER A 399 -149.07 -20.56 -13.73
C SER A 399 -150.05 -19.61 -13.02
N GLY A 400 -149.66 -18.34 -12.82
CA GLY A 400 -150.56 -17.28 -12.35
C GLY A 400 -151.75 -17.03 -13.28
N GLU A 401 -151.51 -16.91 -14.59
CA GLU A 401 -152.56 -16.78 -15.60
C GLU A 401 -153.51 -17.99 -15.62
N ILE A 402 -152.98 -19.21 -15.54
CA ILE A 402 -153.80 -20.42 -15.47
C ILE A 402 -154.64 -20.42 -14.19
N GLY A 403 -154.08 -20.02 -13.04
CA GLY A 403 -154.82 -19.88 -11.79
C GLY A 403 -156.02 -18.94 -11.92
N GLN A 404 -155.87 -17.80 -12.61
CA GLN A 404 -156.97 -16.88 -12.90
C GLN A 404 -158.05 -17.50 -13.80
N ILE A 405 -157.64 -18.24 -14.84
CA ILE A 405 -158.57 -18.96 -15.73
C ILE A 405 -159.37 -20.00 -14.95
N VAL A 406 -158.71 -20.78 -14.08
CA VAL A 406 -159.34 -21.81 -13.26
C VAL A 406 -160.35 -21.19 -12.30
N GLN A 407 -160.03 -20.05 -11.68
CA GLN A 407 -160.97 -19.29 -10.85
C GLN A 407 -162.25 -18.91 -11.62
N VAL A 408 -162.11 -18.39 -12.85
CA VAL A 408 -163.25 -18.07 -13.72
C VAL A 408 -164.07 -19.33 -14.05
N ILE A 409 -163.42 -20.47 -14.32
CA ILE A 409 -164.10 -21.74 -14.58
C ILE A 409 -164.89 -22.20 -13.34
N THR A 410 -164.31 -22.10 -12.14
CA THR A 410 -164.98 -22.44 -10.87
C THR A 410 -166.20 -21.54 -10.63
N GLU A 411 -166.10 -20.25 -10.95
CA GLU A 411 -167.21 -19.29 -10.90
C GLU A 411 -168.31 -19.63 -11.92
N LEU A 412 -167.95 -19.91 -13.17
CA LEU A 412 -168.89 -20.33 -14.22
C LEU A 412 -169.58 -21.65 -13.87
N ALA A 413 -168.85 -22.63 -13.34
CA ALA A 413 -169.41 -23.89 -12.88
C ALA A 413 -170.38 -23.68 -11.71
N SER A 414 -170.05 -22.78 -10.76
CA SER A 414 -170.94 -22.42 -9.66
C SER A 414 -172.20 -21.69 -10.13
N GLN A 415 -172.08 -20.76 -11.10
CA GLN A 415 -173.22 -20.10 -11.73
C GLN A 415 -174.09 -21.09 -12.52
N THR A 416 -173.47 -22.02 -13.24
CA THR A 416 -174.17 -23.07 -14.01
C THR A 416 -174.93 -23.99 -13.06
N ASN A 417 -174.34 -24.36 -11.93
CA ASN A 417 -175.01 -25.14 -10.87
C ASN A 417 -176.24 -24.42 -10.29
N LEU A 418 -176.14 -23.10 -10.08
CA LEU A 418 -177.26 -22.27 -9.64
C LEU A 418 -178.36 -22.16 -10.71
N LEU A 419 -177.99 -21.98 -11.98
CA LEU A 419 -178.90 -21.94 -13.12
C LEU A 419 -179.62 -23.28 -13.29
N SER A 420 -178.90 -24.40 -13.21
CA SER A 420 -179.47 -25.74 -13.33
C SER A 420 -180.35 -26.07 -12.12
N LEU A 421 -179.98 -25.65 -10.91
CA LEU A 421 -180.83 -25.80 -9.73
C LEU A 421 -182.15 -25.03 -9.89
N ASN A 422 -182.09 -23.77 -10.35
CA ASN A 422 -183.28 -22.97 -10.63
C ASN A 422 -184.15 -23.61 -11.73
N ALA A 423 -183.54 -24.16 -12.77
CA ALA A 423 -184.25 -24.89 -13.83
C ALA A 423 -184.89 -26.19 -13.33
N SER A 424 -184.21 -26.96 -12.48
CA SER A 424 -184.75 -28.17 -11.83
C SER A 424 -185.94 -27.84 -10.91
N ILE A 425 -185.87 -26.72 -10.17
CA ILE A 425 -186.98 -26.23 -9.33
C ILE A 425 -188.20 -25.87 -10.20
N GLU A 426 -188.01 -25.11 -11.28
CA GLU A 426 -189.12 -24.69 -12.13
C GLU A 426 -189.70 -25.86 -12.95
N ALA A 427 -188.87 -26.83 -13.36
CA ALA A 427 -189.31 -28.07 -13.99
C ALA A 427 -190.12 -28.95 -13.03
N ALA A 428 -189.75 -29.03 -11.75
CA ALA A 428 -190.55 -29.70 -10.72
C ALA A 428 -191.90 -28.99 -10.47
N ARG A 429 -191.94 -27.66 -10.66
CA ARG A 429 -193.14 -26.82 -10.52
C ARG A 429 -194.14 -27.00 -11.65
N ALA A 430 -193.69 -27.33 -12.86
CA ALA A 430 -194.52 -27.59 -14.04
C ALA A 430 -195.17 -29.00 -14.07
N GLY A 431 -194.89 -29.88 -13.10
CA GLY A 431 -195.54 -31.19 -12.99
C GLY A 431 -195.14 -32.18 -14.10
N GLU A 432 -196.09 -32.99 -14.59
CA GLU A 432 -195.83 -34.04 -15.59
C GLU A 432 -195.26 -33.51 -16.93
N GLU A 433 -195.63 -32.29 -17.34
CA GLU A 433 -195.12 -31.64 -18.58
C GLU A 433 -193.64 -31.19 -18.46
N GLY A 434 -193.14 -30.98 -17.23
CA GLY A 434 -191.76 -30.54 -16.95
C GLY A 434 -190.74 -31.67 -16.80
N ARG A 435 -191.19 -32.93 -16.84
CA ARG A 435 -190.40 -34.10 -16.43
C ARG A 435 -189.16 -34.34 -17.29
N GLY A 436 -189.22 -34.09 -18.60
CA GLY A 436 -188.07 -34.16 -19.51
C GLY A 436 -187.04 -33.05 -19.25
N PHE A 437 -187.51 -31.84 -18.92
CA PHE A 437 -186.65 -30.70 -18.56
C PHE A 437 -185.96 -30.90 -17.22
N ALA A 438 -186.65 -31.50 -16.24
CA ALA A 438 -186.07 -31.80 -14.92
C ALA A 438 -184.88 -32.76 -15.01
N VAL A 439 -184.95 -33.78 -15.89
CA VAL A 439 -183.83 -34.72 -16.11
C VAL A 439 -182.62 -34.01 -16.71
N VAL A 440 -182.83 -33.14 -17.70
CA VAL A 440 -181.74 -32.36 -18.32
C VAL A 440 -181.13 -31.39 -17.30
N ALA A 441 -181.95 -30.69 -16.52
CA ALA A 441 -181.47 -29.76 -15.50
C ALA A 441 -180.67 -30.47 -14.39
N ASP A 442 -181.09 -31.66 -13.94
CA ASP A 442 -180.33 -32.45 -12.96
C ASP A 442 -179.01 -33.01 -13.56
N GLU A 443 -178.99 -33.34 -14.85
CA GLU A 443 -177.76 -33.75 -15.55
C GLU A 443 -176.78 -32.57 -15.71
N VAL A 444 -177.27 -31.37 -16.06
CA VAL A 444 -176.45 -30.13 -16.10
C VAL A 444 -175.91 -29.79 -14.70
N LYS A 445 -176.72 -29.99 -13.65
CA LYS A 445 -176.29 -29.83 -12.26
C LYS A 445 -175.11 -30.73 -11.94
N LYS A 446 -175.23 -32.05 -12.19
CA LYS A 446 -174.13 -33.01 -11.98
C LYS A 446 -172.89 -32.66 -12.80
N LEU A 447 -173.05 -32.24 -14.06
CA LEU A 447 -171.94 -31.80 -14.91
C LEU A 447 -171.23 -30.56 -14.36
N SER A 448 -172.00 -29.60 -13.82
CA SER A 448 -171.46 -28.38 -13.21
C SER A 448 -170.75 -28.65 -11.88
N GLU A 449 -171.27 -29.55 -11.03
CA GLU A 449 -170.61 -29.99 -9.80
C GLU A 449 -169.33 -30.76 -10.09
N ALA A 450 -169.35 -31.63 -11.11
CA ALA A 450 -168.15 -32.32 -11.59
C ALA A 450 -167.12 -31.35 -12.18
N SER A 451 -167.55 -30.37 -12.98
CA SER A 451 -166.67 -29.34 -13.55
C SER A 451 -166.04 -28.47 -12.46
N LYS A 452 -166.82 -28.10 -11.44
CA LYS A 452 -166.31 -27.38 -10.27
C LYS A 452 -165.26 -28.20 -9.53
N LYS A 453 -165.54 -29.48 -9.25
CA LYS A 453 -164.60 -30.37 -8.58
C LYS A 453 -163.29 -30.53 -9.38
N SER A 454 -163.38 -30.68 -10.71
CA SER A 454 -162.19 -30.72 -11.57
C SER A 454 -161.44 -29.40 -11.58
N ALA A 455 -162.14 -28.26 -11.60
CA ALA A 455 -161.50 -26.94 -11.51
C ALA A 455 -160.79 -26.74 -10.15
N ASP A 456 -161.40 -27.16 -9.04
CA ASP A 456 -160.78 -27.12 -7.70
C ASP A 456 -159.50 -27.99 -7.64
N GLN A 457 -159.52 -29.18 -8.26
CA GLN A 457 -158.33 -30.03 -8.37
C GLN A 457 -157.22 -29.40 -9.23
N ILE A 458 -157.58 -28.72 -10.33
CA ILE A 458 -156.61 -27.98 -11.13
C ILE A 458 -156.06 -26.79 -10.33
N ALA A 459 -156.89 -26.09 -9.56
CA ALA A 459 -156.44 -24.99 -8.70
C ALA A 459 -155.42 -25.45 -7.66
N GLU A 460 -155.66 -26.61 -7.03
CA GLU A 460 -154.71 -27.24 -6.10
C GLU A 460 -153.37 -27.57 -6.79
N LEU A 461 -153.41 -28.19 -7.98
CA LEU A 461 -152.20 -28.48 -8.76
C LEU A 461 -151.44 -27.22 -9.17
N ILE A 462 -152.15 -26.14 -9.54
CA ILE A 462 -151.53 -24.85 -9.85
C ILE A 462 -150.90 -24.22 -8.61
N GLY A 463 -151.54 -24.36 -7.43
CA GLY A 463 -150.95 -23.97 -6.15
C GLY A 463 -149.62 -24.69 -5.90
N TYR A 464 -149.58 -26.02 -6.06
CA TYR A 464 -148.33 -26.77 -5.93
C TYR A 464 -147.26 -26.35 -6.94
N ILE A 465 -147.63 -26.11 -8.21
CA ILE A 465 -146.68 -25.64 -9.21
C ILE A 465 -146.13 -24.26 -8.82
N GLN A 466 -146.97 -23.34 -8.35
CA GLN A 466 -146.54 -22.00 -7.92
C GLN A 466 -145.59 -22.04 -6.71
N ASP A 467 -145.86 -22.91 -5.74
CA ASP A 467 -145.01 -23.12 -4.57
C ASP A 467 -143.65 -23.73 -4.98
N GLU A 468 -143.67 -24.77 -5.83
CA GLU A 468 -142.45 -25.40 -6.35
C GLU A 468 -141.63 -24.43 -7.21
N THR A 469 -142.27 -23.57 -8.03
CA THR A 469 -141.56 -22.54 -8.80
C THR A 469 -140.98 -21.45 -7.93
N ALA A 470 -141.66 -21.05 -6.84
CA ALA A 470 -141.12 -20.09 -5.88
C ALA A 470 -139.86 -20.64 -5.19
N LEU A 471 -139.89 -21.91 -4.77
CA LEU A 471 -138.70 -22.60 -4.22
C LEU A 471 -137.57 -22.69 -5.25
N ALA A 472 -137.90 -22.95 -6.52
CA ALA A 472 -136.91 -23.00 -7.58
C ALA A 472 -136.26 -21.64 -7.87
N VAL A 473 -137.01 -20.52 -7.77
CA VAL A 473 -136.45 -19.16 -7.88
C VAL A 473 -135.46 -18.90 -6.74
N GLU A 474 -135.80 -19.24 -5.50
CA GLU A 474 -134.91 -19.08 -4.35
C GLU A 474 -133.60 -19.87 -4.53
N ALA A 475 -133.70 -21.16 -4.89
CA ALA A 475 -132.53 -22.01 -5.10
C ALA A 475 -131.64 -21.54 -6.27
N ILE A 476 -132.22 -20.99 -7.34
CA ILE A 476 -131.46 -20.42 -8.45
C ILE A 476 -130.81 -19.09 -8.06
N GLY A 477 -131.47 -18.27 -7.24
CA GLY A 477 -130.89 -17.03 -6.69
C GLY A 477 -129.64 -17.30 -5.86
N ASP A 478 -129.71 -18.31 -4.99
CA ASP A 478 -128.53 -18.81 -4.25
C ASP A 478 -127.44 -19.34 -5.20
N GLY A 479 -127.85 -20.03 -6.27
CA GLY A 479 -126.95 -20.48 -7.34
C GLY A 479 -126.21 -19.33 -8.04
N GLU A 480 -126.91 -18.24 -8.37
CA GLU A 480 -126.31 -17.04 -8.97
C GLU A 480 -125.28 -16.41 -8.03
N GLN A 481 -125.62 -16.26 -6.74
CA GLN A 481 -124.70 -15.69 -5.75
C GLN A 481 -123.44 -16.55 -5.58
N ASN A 482 -123.60 -17.88 -5.54
CA ASN A 482 -122.48 -18.81 -5.43
C ASN A 482 -121.56 -18.76 -6.66
N VAL A 483 -122.12 -18.64 -7.87
CA VAL A 483 -121.33 -18.49 -9.10
C VAL A 483 -120.59 -17.14 -9.11
N ALA A 484 -121.25 -16.05 -8.71
CA ALA A 484 -120.63 -14.73 -8.64
C ALA A 484 -119.43 -14.73 -7.67
N LYS A 485 -119.58 -15.34 -6.49
CA LYS A 485 -118.50 -15.52 -5.52
C LYS A 485 -117.39 -16.43 -6.06
N GLY A 486 -117.74 -17.48 -6.80
CA GLY A 486 -116.78 -18.34 -7.50
C GLY A 486 -115.91 -17.58 -8.49
N ILE A 487 -116.51 -16.68 -9.30
CA ILE A 487 -115.78 -15.82 -10.24
C ILE A 487 -114.78 -14.91 -9.51
N GLU A 488 -115.17 -14.33 -8.37
CA GLU A 488 -114.30 -13.46 -7.57
C GLU A 488 -113.07 -14.22 -7.05
N ILE A 489 -113.28 -15.40 -6.44
CA ILE A 489 -112.19 -16.25 -5.92
C ILE A 489 -111.23 -16.68 -7.04
N VAL A 490 -111.76 -17.05 -8.21
CA VAL A 490 -110.94 -17.47 -9.34
C VAL A 490 -110.13 -16.30 -9.91
N LYS A 491 -110.70 -15.08 -9.98
CA LYS A 491 -109.95 -13.87 -10.36
C LYS A 491 -108.83 -13.55 -9.39
N GLU A 492 -109.07 -13.65 -8.09
CA GLU A 492 -108.03 -13.48 -7.07
C GLU A 492 -106.91 -14.51 -7.26
N THR A 493 -107.27 -15.78 -7.49
CA THR A 493 -106.31 -16.86 -7.80
C THR A 493 -105.48 -16.53 -9.05
N GLY A 494 -106.09 -15.98 -10.09
CA GLY A 494 -105.39 -15.55 -11.31
C GLY A 494 -104.37 -14.42 -11.05
N SER A 495 -104.72 -13.48 -10.16
CA SER A 495 -103.79 -12.43 -9.72
C SER A 495 -102.61 -13.01 -8.93
N ILE A 496 -102.82 -14.06 -8.13
CA ILE A 496 -101.74 -14.74 -7.41
C ILE A 496 -100.75 -15.38 -8.39
N PHE A 497 -101.22 -16.14 -9.39
CA PHE A 497 -100.33 -16.72 -10.41
C PHE A 497 -99.54 -15.65 -11.18
N LYS A 498 -100.16 -14.51 -11.49
CA LYS A 498 -99.46 -13.38 -12.10
C LYS A 498 -98.38 -12.78 -11.18
N GLY A 499 -98.65 -12.70 -9.87
CA GLY A 499 -97.67 -12.27 -8.88
C GLY A 499 -96.50 -13.25 -8.75
N ILE A 500 -96.76 -14.57 -8.83
CA ILE A 500 -95.71 -15.60 -8.85
C ILE A 500 -94.83 -15.41 -10.09
N LEU A 501 -95.42 -15.23 -11.28
CA LEU A 501 -94.67 -15.01 -12.52
C LEU A 501 -93.66 -13.84 -12.40
N VAL A 502 -94.11 -12.68 -11.89
CA VAL A 502 -93.26 -11.51 -11.69
C VAL A 502 -92.14 -11.79 -10.67
N SER A 503 -92.47 -12.54 -9.60
CA SER A 503 -91.49 -12.92 -8.59
C SER A 503 -90.44 -13.88 -9.16
N THR A 504 -90.85 -14.83 -9.99
CA THR A 504 -89.96 -15.78 -10.67
C THR A 504 -89.03 -15.08 -11.67
N ASP A 505 -89.53 -14.11 -12.44
CA ASP A 505 -88.68 -13.30 -13.33
C ASP A 505 -87.63 -12.50 -12.53
N SER A 506 -88.01 -11.95 -11.37
CA SER A 506 -87.07 -11.26 -10.48
C SER A 506 -85.98 -12.21 -9.94
N VAL A 507 -86.36 -13.42 -9.52
CA VAL A 507 -85.41 -14.46 -9.09
C VAL A 507 -84.47 -14.85 -10.23
N THR A 508 -84.98 -14.99 -11.46
CA THR A 508 -84.16 -15.27 -12.64
C THR A 508 -83.11 -14.19 -12.88
N SER A 509 -83.49 -12.91 -12.74
CA SER A 509 -82.55 -11.79 -12.86
C SER A 509 -81.44 -11.84 -11.79
N GLN A 510 -81.79 -12.12 -10.54
CA GLN A 510 -80.81 -12.25 -9.45
C GLN A 510 -79.86 -13.43 -9.66
N ILE A 511 -80.35 -14.55 -10.20
CA ILE A 511 -79.53 -15.71 -10.56
C ILE A 511 -78.47 -15.32 -11.61
N GLN A 512 -78.83 -14.49 -12.61
CA GLN A 512 -77.88 -13.99 -13.61
C GLN A 512 -76.80 -13.10 -12.98
N GLU A 513 -77.17 -12.21 -12.04
CA GLU A 513 -76.22 -11.38 -11.31
C GLU A 513 -75.25 -12.22 -10.47
N VAL A 514 -75.76 -13.22 -9.74
CA VAL A 514 -74.93 -14.16 -8.96
C VAL A 514 -73.99 -14.95 -9.87
N SER A 515 -74.48 -15.41 -11.04
CA SER A 515 -73.64 -16.12 -12.02
C SER A 515 -72.49 -15.24 -12.53
N ALA A 516 -72.76 -13.98 -12.87
CA ALA A 516 -71.74 -13.03 -13.30
C ALA A 516 -70.71 -12.75 -12.19
N ALA A 517 -71.17 -12.53 -10.94
CA ALA A 517 -70.29 -12.34 -9.79
C ALA A 517 -69.42 -13.59 -9.53
N THR A 518 -69.99 -14.79 -9.73
CA THR A 518 -69.28 -16.07 -9.58
C THR A 518 -68.17 -16.20 -10.62
N GLN A 519 -68.42 -15.85 -11.88
CA GLN A 519 -67.39 -15.83 -12.92
C GLN A 519 -66.25 -14.83 -12.60
N GLN A 520 -66.60 -13.66 -12.06
CA GLN A 520 -65.59 -12.69 -11.62
C GLN A 520 -64.73 -13.26 -10.48
N MET A 521 -65.34 -13.91 -9.49
CA MET A 521 -64.60 -14.57 -8.41
C MET A 521 -63.64 -15.66 -8.90
N VAL A 522 -63.99 -16.41 -9.95
CA VAL A 522 -63.07 -17.38 -10.56
C VAL A 522 -61.82 -16.65 -11.10
N ALA A 523 -62.00 -15.61 -11.91
CA ALA A 523 -60.89 -14.86 -12.50
C ALA A 523 -60.01 -14.20 -11.43
N GLU A 524 -60.61 -13.63 -10.38
CA GLU A 524 -59.87 -13.06 -9.25
C GLU A 524 -59.08 -14.12 -8.48
N THR A 525 -59.66 -15.30 -8.26
CA THR A 525 -58.98 -16.43 -7.58
C THR A 525 -57.77 -16.91 -8.38
N GLU A 526 -57.88 -17.02 -9.71
CA GLU A 526 -56.75 -17.35 -10.59
C GLU A 526 -55.64 -16.30 -10.53
N GLN A 527 -55.99 -15.01 -10.53
CA GLN A 527 -55.03 -13.91 -10.43
C GLN A 527 -54.31 -13.90 -9.07
N ILE A 528 -55.02 -14.13 -7.97
CA ILE A 528 -54.41 -14.23 -6.64
C ILE A 528 -53.50 -15.46 -6.57
N THR A 529 -53.91 -16.59 -7.15
CA THR A 529 -53.08 -17.81 -7.24
C THR A 529 -51.76 -17.55 -7.97
N ALA A 530 -51.80 -16.85 -9.10
CA ALA A 530 -50.58 -16.46 -9.82
C ALA A 530 -49.68 -15.53 -8.99
N SER A 531 -50.27 -14.61 -8.22
CA SER A 531 -49.55 -13.68 -7.33
C SER A 531 -48.87 -14.43 -6.18
N ILE A 532 -49.56 -15.40 -5.57
CA ILE A 532 -49.01 -16.26 -4.52
C ILE A 532 -47.84 -17.10 -5.05
N LYS A 533 -47.93 -17.63 -6.27
CA LYS A 533 -46.80 -18.33 -6.90
C LYS A 533 -45.58 -17.43 -7.09
N SER A 534 -45.80 -16.19 -7.54
CA SER A 534 -44.70 -15.21 -7.63
C SER A 534 -44.08 -14.88 -6.28
N LEU A 535 -44.88 -14.83 -5.21
CA LEU A 535 -44.38 -14.64 -3.85
C LEU A 535 -43.55 -15.84 -3.36
N ALA A 536 -43.95 -17.07 -3.74
CA ALA A 536 -43.17 -18.27 -3.45
C ALA A 536 -41.79 -18.23 -4.13
N ASP A 537 -41.75 -17.91 -5.42
CA ASP A 537 -40.50 -17.76 -6.17
C ASP A 537 -39.59 -16.67 -5.57
N MET A 538 -40.17 -15.57 -5.08
CA MET A 538 -39.43 -14.51 -4.39
C MET A 538 -38.86 -14.97 -3.04
N ALA A 539 -39.65 -15.71 -2.25
CA ALA A 539 -39.19 -16.26 -0.98
C ALA A 539 -38.01 -17.22 -1.17
N GLU A 540 -38.07 -18.09 -2.20
CA GLU A 540 -36.97 -18.99 -2.55
C GLU A 540 -35.72 -18.21 -2.96
N LYS A 541 -35.85 -17.21 -3.84
CA LYS A 541 -34.72 -16.35 -4.23
C LYS A 541 -34.10 -15.63 -3.03
N ASN A 542 -34.93 -15.10 -2.13
CA ASN A 542 -34.44 -14.44 -0.92
C ASN A 542 -33.66 -15.42 -0.04
N SER A 543 -34.14 -16.66 0.12
CA SER A 543 -33.40 -17.69 0.86
C SER A 543 -32.02 -17.96 0.26
N VAL A 544 -31.94 -18.11 -1.07
CA VAL A 544 -30.65 -18.31 -1.77
C VAL A 544 -29.72 -17.12 -1.60
N VAL A 545 -30.23 -15.89 -1.74
CA VAL A 545 -29.45 -14.66 -1.58
C VAL A 545 -28.96 -14.51 -0.14
N SER A 546 -29.81 -14.75 0.86
CA SER A 546 -29.41 -14.71 2.28
C SER A 546 -28.24 -15.67 2.55
N GLY A 547 -28.29 -16.91 2.04
CA GLY A 547 -27.19 -17.86 2.18
C GLY A 547 -25.90 -17.45 1.45
N GLN A 548 -25.99 -16.73 0.33
CA GLN A 548 -24.82 -16.16 -0.35
C GLN A 548 -24.18 -15.02 0.44
N ILE A 549 -25.00 -14.14 1.03
CA ILE A 549 -24.49 -13.04 1.85
C ILE A 549 -23.86 -13.60 3.14
N GLU A 550 -24.45 -14.64 3.74
CA GLU A 550 -23.88 -15.31 4.92
C GLU A 550 -22.46 -15.84 4.62
N ARG A 551 -22.31 -16.55 3.50
CA ARG A 551 -21.00 -17.04 3.04
C ARG A 551 -20.01 -15.89 2.81
N SER A 552 -20.47 -14.80 2.18
CA SER A 552 -19.64 -13.62 1.92
C SER A 552 -19.17 -12.96 3.22
N ALA A 553 -20.04 -12.87 4.24
CA ALA A 553 -19.68 -12.35 5.55
C ALA A 553 -18.61 -13.22 6.25
N GLN A 554 -18.73 -14.55 6.15
CA GLN A 554 -17.71 -15.47 6.67
C GLN A 554 -16.35 -15.32 5.96
N GLU A 555 -16.36 -15.21 4.62
CA GLU A 555 -15.14 -14.96 3.83
C GLU A 555 -14.51 -13.62 4.19
N GLN A 556 -15.33 -12.59 4.40
CA GLN A 556 -14.88 -11.25 4.77
C GLN A 556 -14.24 -11.25 6.18
N GLN A 557 -14.80 -11.98 7.13
CA GLN A 557 -14.20 -12.16 8.45
C GLN A 557 -12.82 -12.84 8.37
N ALA A 558 -12.68 -13.88 7.53
CA ALA A 558 -11.39 -14.52 7.29
C ALA A 558 -10.37 -13.58 6.61
N ALA A 559 -10.82 -12.70 5.71
CA ALA A 559 -9.98 -11.69 5.09
C ALA A 559 -9.51 -10.64 6.10
N PHE A 560 -10.37 -10.21 7.03
CA PHE A 560 -10.02 -9.28 8.09
C PHE A 560 -8.98 -9.85 9.05
N ALA A 561 -9.05 -11.14 9.40
CA ALA A 561 -8.00 -11.80 10.17
C ALA A 561 -6.62 -11.70 9.49
N LYS A 562 -6.55 -11.91 8.16
CA LYS A 562 -5.30 -11.76 7.41
C LYS A 562 -4.78 -10.31 7.37
N ILE A 563 -5.68 -9.33 7.27
CA ILE A 563 -5.31 -7.91 7.31
C ILE A 563 -4.77 -7.55 8.70
N PHE A 564 -5.39 -8.07 9.76
CA PHE A 564 -4.93 -7.91 11.13
C PHE A 564 -3.50 -8.43 11.29
N ASP A 565 -3.24 -9.69 10.89
CA ASP A 565 -1.90 -10.29 10.95
C ASP A 565 -0.87 -9.49 10.15
N SER A 566 -1.26 -8.97 8.97
CA SER A 566 -0.38 -8.14 8.14
C SER A 566 -0.07 -6.79 8.77
N ALA A 567 -1.06 -6.16 9.41
CA ALA A 567 -0.88 -4.91 10.14
C ALA A 567 0.02 -5.09 11.37
N GLU A 568 -0.09 -6.24 12.05
CA GLU A 568 0.79 -6.63 13.15
C GLU A 568 2.24 -6.78 12.67
N GLN A 569 2.48 -7.55 11.61
CA GLN A 569 3.82 -7.69 11.02
C GLN A 569 4.41 -6.34 10.58
N MET A 570 3.58 -5.47 9.96
CA MET A 570 4.03 -4.14 9.56
C MET A 570 4.41 -3.27 10.77
N ASN A 571 3.69 -3.39 11.89
CA ASN A 571 3.99 -2.68 13.13
C ASN A 571 5.27 -3.20 13.78
N GLU A 572 5.49 -4.52 13.77
CA GLU A 572 6.72 -5.14 14.27
C GLU A 572 7.94 -4.68 13.46
N VAL A 573 7.87 -4.73 12.13
CA VAL A 573 8.96 -4.27 11.25
C VAL A 573 9.23 -2.77 11.43
N ALA A 574 8.18 -1.96 11.56
CA ALA A 574 8.33 -0.53 11.85
C ALA A 574 9.06 -0.30 13.18
N SER A 575 8.67 -1.03 14.23
CA SER A 575 9.31 -0.94 15.55
C SER A 575 10.77 -1.40 15.53
N GLU A 576 11.09 -2.48 14.79
CA GLU A 576 12.45 -2.97 14.62
C GLU A 576 13.32 -1.94 13.87
N LEU A 577 12.82 -1.38 12.77
CA LEU A 577 13.51 -0.34 12.01
C LEU A 577 13.74 0.91 12.86
N GLU A 578 12.72 1.36 13.61
CA GLU A 578 12.83 2.47 14.56
C GLU A 578 13.95 2.20 15.58
N SER A 579 13.96 1.02 16.21
CA SER A 579 14.99 0.63 17.19
C SER A 579 16.41 0.61 16.61
N LEU A 580 16.56 0.20 15.34
CA LEU A 580 17.84 0.18 14.64
C LEU A 580 18.36 1.59 14.35
N VAL A 581 17.47 2.52 13.95
CA VAL A 581 17.87 3.88 13.61
C VAL A 581 17.95 4.82 14.80
N ASP A 582 17.25 4.55 15.90
CA ASP A 582 17.25 5.41 17.10
C ASP A 582 18.62 5.50 17.77
N LYS A 583 19.48 4.50 17.55
CA LYS A 583 20.88 4.49 18.00
C LYS A 583 21.80 5.35 17.12
N LEU A 584 21.35 5.78 15.95
CA LEU A 584 22.14 6.54 14.98
C LEU A 584 21.87 8.04 15.17
N ARG A 585 22.94 8.84 15.18
CA ARG A 585 22.86 10.30 15.24
C ARG A 585 22.94 10.89 13.85
N VAL A 586 21.91 11.63 13.49
CA VAL A 586 21.79 12.35 12.22
C VAL A 586 21.39 13.80 12.47
N GLN A 587 21.57 14.66 11.47
CA GLN A 587 21.30 16.09 11.58
C GLN A 587 19.82 16.41 11.76
#